data_AF-L7J9M2-F1
#
_entry.id   AF-L7J9M2-F1
#
_cell.length_a   1.000
_cell.length_b   1.000
_cell.length_c   1.000
_cell.angle_alpha   90.00
_cell.angle_beta   90.00
_cell.angle_gamma   90.00
#
_symmetry.space_group_name_H-M   'P 1'
#
loop_
_entity.id
_entity.type
_entity.pdbx_description
1 polymer ?
#
loop_
_entity_poly.entity_id
_entity_poly.type
_entity_poly.pdbx_seq_one_letter_code
_entity_poly.pdbx_strand_id
1 'polypeptide(L)' 'MISAAAARAAQRTTTSLVSRRAFHATRARLSSPYHYPEGPYTNIPFNPKTKFFFVRYWLFMATGFFAPFGIAAWQTYKPR' A
#
# COMPACT_ATOMS: atom_id res chain seq x y z
N MET A 1 -28.21 -3.61 29.94
CA MET A 1 -26.76 -3.32 29.86
C MET A 1 -26.07 -4.50 29.21
N ILE A 2 -25.47 -4.33 28.03
CA ILE A 2 -24.71 -5.41 27.37
C ILE A 2 -23.45 -5.66 28.20
N SER A 3 -23.24 -6.89 28.65
CA SER A 3 -22.07 -7.23 29.47
C SER A 3 -20.78 -7.08 28.64
N ALA A 4 -19.69 -6.66 29.28
CA ALA A 4 -18.39 -6.55 28.61
C ALA A 4 -17.92 -7.89 28.01
N ALA A 5 -18.43 -9.02 28.51
CA ALA A 5 -18.21 -10.33 27.93
C ALA A 5 -18.95 -10.51 26.59
N ALA A 6 -20.22 -10.10 26.51
CA ALA A 6 -21.01 -10.16 25.28
C ALA A 6 -20.46 -9.21 24.19
N ALA A 7 -20.00 -8.01 24.57
CA ALA A 7 -19.34 -7.08 23.65
C ALA A 7 -18.04 -7.67 23.07
N ARG A 8 -17.20 -8.29 23.92
CA ARG A 8 -15.97 -8.98 23.49
C ARG A 8 -16.25 -10.22 22.62
N ALA A 9 -17.30 -10.97 22.93
CA ALA A 9 -17.72 -12.13 22.14
C ALA A 9 -18.24 -11.71 20.75
N ALA A 10 -19.02 -10.63 20.68
CA ALA A 10 -19.48 -10.05 19.42
C ALA A 10 -18.30 -9.58 18.54
N GLN A 11 -17.30 -8.90 19.12
CA GLN A 11 -16.09 -8.46 18.40
C GLN A 11 -15.25 -9.63 17.86
N ARG A 12 -15.14 -10.75 18.60
CA ARG A 12 -14.45 -11.97 18.11
C ARG A 12 -15.21 -12.63 16.96
N THR A 13 -16.54 -12.58 17.00
CA THR A 13 -17.38 -13.19 15.97
C THR A 13 -17.33 -12.40 14.67
N THR A 14 -17.36 -11.06 14.74
CA THR A 14 -17.25 -10.20 13.55
C THR A 14 -15.87 -10.27 12.90
N THR A 15 -14.78 -10.33 13.67
CA THR A 15 -13.43 -10.52 13.14
C THR A 15 -13.23 -11.88 12.47
N SER A 16 -13.81 -12.97 13.01
CA SER A 16 -13.80 -14.30 12.40
C SER A 16 -14.59 -14.39 11.08
N LEU A 17 -15.67 -13.61 10.94
CA LEU A 17 -16.46 -13.57 9.71
C LEU A 17 -15.79 -12.73 8.62
N VAL A 18 -15.09 -11.65 8.99
CA VAL A 18 -14.30 -10.85 8.04
C VAL A 18 -13.05 -11.60 7.59
N SER A 19 -12.39 -12.36 8.48
CA SER A 19 -11.25 -13.20 8.11
C SER A 19 -11.61 -14.37 7.18
N ARG A 20 -12.87 -14.81 7.19
CA ARG A 20 -13.39 -15.87 6.30
C ARG A 20 -13.94 -15.36 4.97
N ARG A 21 -14.15 -14.05 4.82
CA ARG A 21 -14.31 -13.48 3.48
C ARG A 21 -12.91 -13.49 2.88
N ALA A 22 -12.70 -14.35 1.90
CA ALA A 22 -11.49 -14.46 1.10
C ALA A 22 -11.25 -13.16 0.29
N PHE A 23 -11.08 -12.03 0.98
CA PHE A 23 -10.61 -10.77 0.46
C PHE A 23 -9.12 -10.93 0.17
N HIS A 24 -8.82 -11.70 -0.87
CA HIS A 24 -7.50 -11.76 -1.42
C HIS A 24 -7.17 -10.37 -1.98
N ALA A 25 -6.08 -9.78 -1.52
CA ALA A 25 -5.54 -8.54 -2.08
C ALA A 25 -5.04 -8.71 -3.54
N THR A 26 -5.06 -9.95 -4.05
CA THR A 26 -4.56 -10.33 -5.36
C THR A 26 -5.62 -11.15 -6.09
N ARG A 27 -5.98 -10.74 -7.32
CA ARG A 27 -6.83 -11.52 -8.22
C ARG A 27 -6.02 -12.73 -8.73
N ALA A 28 -6.64 -13.92 -8.75
CA ALA A 28 -6.03 -15.11 -9.33
C ALA A 28 -5.62 -14.88 -10.80
N ARG A 29 -4.34 -15.11 -11.12
CA ARG A 29 -3.79 -15.06 -12.49
C ARG A 29 -3.66 -16.47 -13.07
N LEU A 30 -4.80 -17.09 -13.39
CA LEU A 30 -4.87 -18.45 -13.93
C LEU A 30 -4.45 -18.57 -15.41
N SER A 31 -4.25 -17.44 -16.11
CA SER A 31 -3.91 -17.41 -17.53
C SER A 31 -2.41 -17.52 -17.82
N SER A 32 -1.56 -17.46 -16.79
CA SER A 32 -0.10 -17.45 -16.93
C SER A 32 0.49 -18.78 -16.49
N PRO A 33 1.35 -19.43 -17.30
CA PRO A 33 2.12 -20.60 -16.86
C PRO A 33 3.12 -20.29 -15.74
N TYR A 34 3.47 -19.01 -15.53
CA TYR A 34 4.40 -18.56 -14.51
C TYR A 34 3.73 -18.40 -13.13
N HIS A 35 4.35 -18.98 -12.09
CA HIS A 35 3.92 -18.84 -10.70
C HIS A 35 4.45 -17.53 -10.09
N TYR A 36 3.55 -16.58 -9.86
CA TYR A 36 3.92 -15.33 -9.20
C TYR A 36 3.99 -15.53 -7.68
N PRO A 37 4.86 -14.79 -6.99
CA PRO A 37 4.86 -14.79 -5.54
C PRO A 37 3.50 -14.30 -5.04
N GLU A 38 2.94 -15.01 -4.05
CA GLU A 38 1.64 -14.71 -3.46
C GLU A 38 1.81 -14.13 -2.04
N GLY A 39 0.82 -13.35 -1.59
CA GLY A 39 0.76 -12.80 -0.24
C GLY A 39 1.07 -11.30 -0.13
N PRO A 40 1.13 -10.74 1.10
CA PRO A 40 1.33 -9.30 1.30
C PRO A 40 2.63 -8.80 0.65
N TYR A 41 2.56 -7.63 0.01
CA TYR A 41 3.69 -6.95 -0.65
C TYR A 41 4.22 -7.62 -1.92
N THR A 42 3.59 -8.69 -2.40
CA THR A 42 3.96 -9.35 -3.67
C THR A 42 3.31 -8.70 -4.90
N ASN A 43 2.33 -7.83 -4.68
CA ASN A 43 1.54 -7.15 -5.71
C ASN A 43 1.93 -5.68 -5.93
N ILE A 44 3.00 -5.20 -5.29
CA ILE A 44 3.48 -3.82 -5.41
C ILE A 44 4.87 -3.79 -6.08
N PRO A 45 5.16 -2.78 -6.93
CA PRO A 45 6.39 -2.71 -7.71
C PRO A 45 7.60 -2.22 -6.90
N PHE A 46 7.52 -2.16 -5.57
CA PHE A 46 8.58 -1.67 -4.69
C PHE A 46 8.66 -2.49 -3.40
N ASN A 47 9.86 -2.53 -2.79
CA ASN A 47 10.11 -3.29 -1.57
C ASN A 47 9.97 -2.39 -0.32
N PRO A 48 8.93 -2.58 0.52
CA PRO A 48 8.74 -1.80 1.74
C PRO A 48 9.58 -2.28 2.93
N LYS A 49 10.24 -3.44 2.83
CA LYS A 49 10.95 -4.09 3.95
C LYS A 49 12.38 -3.58 4.13
N THR A 50 12.85 -2.65 3.31
CA THR A 50 14.21 -2.10 3.44
C THR A 50 14.31 -1.13 4.61
N LYS A 51 15.43 -1.11 5.34
CA LYS A 51 15.70 -0.14 6.44
C LYS A 51 15.48 1.32 6.01
N PHE A 52 15.71 1.62 4.73
CA PHE A 52 15.59 2.97 4.16
C PHE A 52 14.26 3.21 3.42
N PHE A 53 13.24 2.36 3.61
CA PHE A 53 11.97 2.50 2.89
C PHE A 53 11.33 3.88 3.12
N PHE A 54 11.31 4.36 4.37
CA PHE A 54 10.79 5.67 4.73
C PHE A 54 11.45 6.80 3.91
N VAL A 55 12.79 6.78 3.82
CA VAL A 55 13.55 7.78 3.06
C VAL A 55 13.20 7.73 1.57
N ARG A 56 13.17 6.52 0.99
CA ARG A 56 12.84 6.32 -0.43
C ARG A 56 11.41 6.77 -0.75
N TYR A 57 10.46 6.45 0.13
CA TYR A 57 9.07 6.83 -0.02
C TYR A 57 8.90 8.35 -0.02
N TRP A 58 9.46 9.04 0.97
CA TRP A 58 9.36 10.50 1.06
C TRP A 58 10.11 11.21 -0.04
N LEU A 59 11.27 10.69 -0.47
CA LEU A 59 11.98 11.23 -1.62
C LEU A 59 11.12 11.16 -2.88
N PHE A 60 10.51 10.01 -3.17
CA PHE A 60 9.61 9.85 -4.31
C PHE A 60 8.44 10.85 -4.27
N MET A 61 7.80 10.98 -3.12
CA MET A 61 6.68 11.92 -2.93
C MET A 61 7.13 13.38 -3.10
N ALA A 62 8.23 13.76 -2.46
CA ALA A 62 8.77 15.11 -2.54
C ALA A 62 9.19 15.46 -3.98
N THR A 63 9.85 14.56 -4.70
CA THR A 63 10.23 14.78 -6.10
C THR A 63 9.01 15.04 -6.97
N GLY A 64 7.96 14.21 -6.88
CA GLY A 64 6.74 14.40 -7.65
C GLY A 64 6.02 15.70 -7.30
N PHE A 65 5.94 16.03 -6.01
CA PHE A 65 5.32 17.26 -5.52
C PHE A 65 6.07 18.53 -5.97
N PHE A 66 7.41 18.53 -5.86
CA PHE A 66 8.23 19.72 -6.16
C PHE A 66 8.63 19.85 -7.63
N ALA A 67 8.48 18.79 -8.45
CA ALA A 67 8.77 18.82 -9.89
C ALA A 67 8.16 20.03 -10.62
N PRO A 68 6.86 20.34 -10.53
CA PRO A 68 6.28 21.49 -11.23
C PRO A 68 6.90 22.84 -10.80
N PHE A 69 7.24 23.01 -9.53
CA PHE A 69 7.86 24.24 -9.02
C PHE A 69 9.30 24.41 -9.51
N GLY A 70 10.07 23.32 -9.50
CA GLY A 70 11.42 23.32 -10.07
C GLY A 70 11.41 23.63 -11.56
N ILE A 71 10.46 23.05 -12.30
CA ILE A 71 10.27 23.35 -13.73
C ILE A 71 9.89 24.82 -13.91
N ALA A 72 8.95 25.37 -13.14
CA ALA A 72 8.56 26.77 -13.23
C ALA A 72 9.73 27.73 -12.98
N ALA A 73 10.54 27.45 -11.95
CA ALA A 73 11.75 28.23 -11.67
C ALA A 73 12.74 28.15 -12.85
N TRP A 74 13.00 26.95 -13.38
CA TRP A 74 13.87 26.80 -14.55
C TRP A 74 13.36 27.57 -15.76
N GLN A 75 12.08 27.46 -16.10
CA GLN A 75 11.48 28.18 -17.21
C GLN A 75 11.57 29.70 -17.03
N THR A 76 11.55 30.19 -15.79
CA THR A 76 11.67 31.61 -15.46
C THR A 76 13.09 32.14 -15.63
N TYR A 77 14.10 31.35 -15.24
CA TYR A 77 15.50 31.81 -15.17
C TYR A 77 16.41 31.26 -16.27
N LYS A 78 15.94 30.32 -17.10
CA LYS A 78 16.74 29.79 -18.20
C LYS A 78 17.15 30.93 -19.16
N PRO A 79 18.40 30.91 -19.67
CA PRO A 79 18.79 31.79 -20.77
C PRO A 79 17.88 31.61 -21.99
N ARG A 80 17.72 32.67 -22.77
CA ARG A 80 17.01 32.62 -24.06
C ARG A 80 17.86 31.93 -25.12
#